data_AF-A0A439GN64-F1
#
_entry.id   AF-A0A439GN64-F1
#
_cell.length_a   1.000
_cell.length_b   1.000
_cell.length_c   1.000
_cell.angle_alpha   90.00
_cell.angle_beta   90.00
_cell.angle_gamma   90.00
#
_symmetry.space_group_name_H-M   'P 1'
#
loop_
_entity.id
_entity.type
_entity.pdbx_description
1 polymer ?
#
loop_
_entity_poly.entity_id
_entity_poly.type
_entity_poly.pdbx_seq_one_letter_code
_entity_poly.pdbx_strand_id
1 'polypeptide(L)'
;MNRSTGTDGTQSSTLRDEVPWSESLTSYDRQHFNIYLRILDACADDASEEGKADLMLGIDPAHEPVRARKALRSHMDRANWMVTTGYKELFAG
;
A
#
# COMPACT_ATOMS: atom_id res chain seq x y z
N MET A 1 -14.11 -37.04 -9.15
CA MET A 1 -14.20 -35.64 -9.60
C MET A 1 -13.24 -34.82 -8.77
N ASN A 2 -12.08 -34.60 -9.36
CA ASN A 2 -10.89 -33.94 -8.86
C ASN A 2 -10.98 -32.44 -9.19
N ARG A 3 -11.30 -31.60 -8.20
CA ARG A 3 -11.03 -30.17 -8.30
C ARG A 3 -9.71 -29.90 -7.62
N SER A 4 -8.67 -29.75 -8.44
CA SER A 4 -7.40 -29.16 -8.04
C SER A 4 -7.68 -27.75 -7.54
N THR A 5 -7.66 -27.56 -6.23
CA THR A 5 -7.49 -26.24 -5.64
C THR A 5 -6.05 -25.84 -5.91
N GLY A 6 -5.84 -25.08 -6.98
CA GLY A 6 -4.64 -24.27 -7.13
C GLY A 6 -4.55 -23.38 -5.90
N THR A 7 -3.65 -23.74 -5.00
CA THR A 7 -3.19 -22.88 -3.93
C THR A 7 -2.53 -21.68 -4.60
N ASP A 8 -3.28 -20.60 -4.76
CA ASP A 8 -2.71 -19.31 -5.12
C ASP A 8 -1.90 -18.88 -3.91
N GLY A 9 -0.60 -19.17 -3.97
CA GLY A 9 0.33 -19.04 -2.87
C GLY A 9 0.34 -17.60 -2.40
N THR A 10 -0.23 -17.39 -1.21
CA THR A 10 0.07 -16.36 -0.24
C THR A 10 1.33 -15.55 -0.60
N GLN A 11 1.17 -14.48 -1.37
CA GLN A 11 2.14 -13.38 -1.42
C GLN A 11 1.96 -12.56 -0.15
N SER A 12 2.33 -13.15 1.00
CA SER A 12 2.52 -12.39 2.23
C SER A 12 3.81 -11.59 2.07
N SER A 13 3.72 -10.50 1.32
CA SER A 13 4.74 -9.47 1.30
C SER A 13 4.59 -8.67 2.58
N THR A 14 5.61 -8.71 3.43
CA THR A 14 5.60 -8.01 4.71
C THR A 14 5.49 -6.50 4.47
N LEU A 15 4.34 -5.92 4.75
CA LEU A 15 4.15 -4.48 4.75
C LEU A 15 5.01 -3.83 5.81
N ARG A 16 5.70 -2.76 5.45
CA ARG A 16 6.55 -2.00 6.37
C ARG A 16 5.80 -0.81 6.93
N ASP A 17 6.01 -0.52 8.20
CA ASP A 17 5.49 0.72 8.80
C ASP A 17 6.10 1.98 8.14
N GLU A 18 7.27 1.86 7.53
CA GLU A 18 7.88 2.91 6.71
C GLU A 18 8.22 2.36 5.33
N VAL A 19 7.62 2.97 4.31
CA VAL A 19 7.89 2.64 2.92
C VAL A 19 9.30 3.10 2.55
N PRO A 20 10.14 2.24 1.96
CA PRO A 20 11.47 2.62 1.52
C PRO A 20 11.42 3.79 0.53
N TRP A 21 12.05 4.92 0.87
CA TRP A 21 12.09 6.06 -0.02
C TRP A 21 13.18 5.91 -1.09
N SER A 22 12.87 6.35 -2.31
CA SER A 22 13.80 6.45 -3.43
C SER A 22 13.27 7.43 -4.47
N GLU A 23 14.15 8.05 -5.25
CA GLU A 23 13.77 8.89 -6.39
C GLU A 23 13.36 8.09 -7.63
N SER A 24 13.38 6.75 -7.55
CA SER A 24 12.91 5.83 -8.60
C SER A 24 12.00 4.73 -8.03
N LEU A 25 11.35 3.98 -8.92
CA LEU A 25 10.51 2.85 -8.54
C LEU A 25 11.33 1.69 -7.96
N THR A 26 11.01 1.34 -6.72
CA THR A 26 11.63 0.24 -6.00
C THR A 26 10.92 -1.08 -6.27
N SER A 27 11.53 -2.20 -5.87
CA SER A 27 10.86 -3.50 -5.85
C SER A 27 9.67 -3.52 -4.89
N TYR A 28 9.73 -2.74 -3.80
CA TYR A 28 8.63 -2.57 -2.85
C TYR A 28 7.41 -1.95 -3.54
N ASP A 29 7.62 -0.88 -4.33
CA ASP A 29 6.53 -0.25 -5.06
C ASP A 29 5.85 -1.20 -6.05
N ARG A 30 6.65 -2.01 -6.75
CA ARG A 30 6.14 -3.02 -7.69
C ARG A 30 5.34 -4.12 -6.99
N GLN A 31 5.80 -4.54 -5.81
CA GLN A 31 5.14 -5.58 -5.02
C GLN A 31 3.85 -5.09 -4.34
N HIS A 32 3.80 -3.81 -3.94
CA HIS A 32 2.72 -3.23 -3.14
C HIS A 32 1.86 -2.21 -3.91
N PHE A 33 1.93 -2.20 -5.23
CA PHE A 33 1.25 -1.21 -6.08
C PHE A 33 -0.26 -1.13 -5.83
N ASN A 34 -0.91 -2.27 -5.58
CA ASN A 34 -2.34 -2.34 -5.28
C ASN A 34 -2.74 -1.58 -4.00
N ILE A 35 -1.85 -1.47 -3.03
CA ILE A 35 -2.09 -0.76 -1.77
C ILE A 35 -2.11 0.75 -2.03
N TYR A 36 -1.21 1.26 -2.88
CA TYR A 36 -1.22 2.67 -3.26
C TYR A 36 -2.53 3.06 -3.94
N LEU A 37 -3.04 2.22 -4.85
CA LEU A 37 -4.33 2.47 -5.51
C LEU A 37 -5.49 2.53 -4.51
N ARG A 38 -5.54 1.58 -3.58
CA ARG A 38 -6.59 1.56 -2.53
C ARG A 38 -6.52 2.78 -1.61
N ILE A 39 -5.31 3.21 -1.23
CA ILE A 39 -5.10 4.41 -0.43
C ILE A 39 -5.62 5.65 -1.17
N LEU A 40 -5.25 5.80 -2.43
CA LEU A 40 -5.68 6.95 -3.26
C LEU A 40 -7.19 6.99 -3.46
N ASP A 41 -7.80 5.84 -3.75
CA ASP A 41 -9.25 5.67 -3.88
C ASP A 41 -9.97 6.10 -2.59
N ALA A 42 -9.53 5.59 -1.45
CA ALA A 42 -10.14 5.97 -0.20
C ALA A 42 -9.93 7.45 0.16
N CYS A 43 -8.78 8.05 -0.19
CA CYS A 43 -8.57 9.50 -0.03
C CYS A 43 -9.56 10.33 -0.87
N ALA A 44 -10.02 9.83 -2.01
CA ALA A 44 -11.02 10.50 -2.83
C ALA A 44 -12.43 10.47 -2.20
N ASP A 45 -12.73 9.41 -1.43
CA ASP A 45 -14.04 9.18 -0.82
C ASP A 45 -14.26 9.88 0.55
N ASP A 46 -13.37 10.79 0.96
CA ASP A 46 -13.39 11.54 2.25
C ASP A 46 -13.57 10.68 3.51
N ALA A 47 -13.36 9.36 3.41
CA ALA A 47 -13.53 8.49 4.57
C ALA A 47 -12.44 8.79 5.62
N SER A 48 -12.77 8.63 6.91
CA SER A 48 -11.84 8.97 8.00
C SER A 48 -10.55 8.14 7.91
N GLU A 49 -9.40 8.81 8.02
CA GLU A 49 -8.06 8.17 7.97
C GLU A 49 -7.91 7.05 9.02
N GLU A 50 -8.57 7.22 10.16
CA GLU A 50 -8.50 6.31 11.30
C GLU A 50 -9.22 4.97 11.06
N GLY A 51 -10.18 4.88 10.15
CA GLY A 51 -10.85 3.60 9.81
C GLY A 51 -10.13 2.77 8.74
N LYS A 52 -9.16 3.35 8.03
CA LYS A 52 -8.59 2.76 6.80
C LYS A 52 -7.28 2.00 7.01
N ALA A 53 -6.55 2.30 8.08
CA ALA A 53 -5.25 1.66 8.36
C ALA A 53 -5.37 0.15 8.55
N ASP A 54 -6.42 -0.33 9.22
CA ASP A 54 -6.65 -1.76 9.42
C ASP A 54 -6.95 -2.49 8.10
N LEU A 55 -7.91 -1.96 7.33
CA LEU A 55 -8.33 -2.56 6.06
C LEU A 55 -7.19 -2.61 5.02
N MET A 56 -6.31 -1.61 5.02
CA MET A 56 -5.28 -1.46 3.98
C MET A 56 -3.92 -2.01 4.38
N LEU A 57 -3.56 -1.89 5.67
CA LEU A 57 -2.23 -2.20 6.16
C LEU A 57 -2.22 -3.34 7.19
N GLY A 58 -3.39 -3.81 7.63
CA GLY A 58 -3.52 -4.85 8.66
C GLY A 58 -3.03 -4.37 10.04
N ILE A 59 -3.09 -3.06 10.30
CA ILE A 59 -2.69 -2.47 11.58
C ILE A 59 -3.95 -1.93 12.26
N ASP A 60 -4.31 -2.52 13.39
CA ASP A 60 -5.46 -2.08 14.17
C ASP A 60 -5.15 -0.74 14.87
N PRO A 61 -5.81 0.37 14.48
CA PRO A 61 -5.57 1.69 15.06
C PRO A 61 -6.11 1.83 16.48
N ALA A 62 -7.01 0.96 16.96
CA ALA A 62 -7.48 0.98 18.33
C ALA A 62 -6.42 0.44 19.30
N HIS A 63 -5.61 -0.53 18.85
CA HIS A 63 -4.55 -1.14 19.64
C HIS A 63 -3.18 -0.49 19.40
N GLU A 64 -2.90 -0.05 18.18
CA GLU A 64 -1.60 0.50 17.76
C GLU A 64 -1.72 1.85 17.02
N PRO A 65 -2.36 2.88 17.61
CA PRO A 65 -2.73 4.12 16.91
C PRO A 65 -1.54 4.88 16.32
N VAL A 66 -0.41 4.90 17.02
CA VAL A 66 0.80 5.62 16.56
C VAL A 66 1.42 4.91 15.35
N ARG A 67 1.52 3.58 15.40
CA ARG A 67 2.06 2.77 14.30
C ARG A 67 1.14 2.81 13.09
N ALA A 68 -0.17 2.67 13.29
CA ALA A 68 -1.19 2.77 12.24
C ALA A 68 -1.09 4.10 11.49
N ARG A 69 -1.04 5.23 12.23
CA ARG A 69 -0.92 6.57 11.63
C ARG A 69 0.38 6.76 10.87
N LYS A 70 1.51 6.30 11.45
CA LYS A 70 2.82 6.37 10.81
C LYS A 70 2.87 5.59 9.50
N ALA A 71 2.38 4.35 9.52
CA ALA A 71 2.32 3.48 8.36
C ALA A 71 1.42 4.05 7.26
N LEU A 72 0.21 4.48 7.63
CA LEU A 72 -0.71 5.11 6.68
C LEU A 72 -0.08 6.33 6.02
N ARG A 73 0.51 7.23 6.80
CA ARG A 73 1.15 8.43 6.27
C ARG A 73 2.29 8.10 5.32
N SER A 74 3.17 7.17 5.69
CA SER A 74 4.30 6.78 4.83
C SER A 74 3.83 6.19 3.49
N HIS A 75 2.78 5.37 3.49
CA HIS A 75 2.23 4.83 2.25
C HIS A 75 1.47 5.88 1.43
N MET A 76 0.75 6.81 2.07
CA MET A 76 0.11 7.95 1.38
C MET A 76 1.14 8.84 0.69
N ASP A 77 2.22 9.20 1.39
CA ASP A 77 3.29 10.03 0.82
C ASP A 77 3.94 9.32 -0.37
N ARG A 78 4.16 8.00 -0.29
CA ARG A 78 4.69 7.22 -1.43
C ARG A 78 3.69 7.09 -2.58
N ALA A 79 2.41 6.84 -2.29
CA ALA A 79 1.36 6.75 -3.31
C ALA A 79 1.21 8.07 -4.08
N ASN A 80 1.27 9.20 -3.36
CA ASN A 80 1.27 10.54 -3.96
C ASN A 80 2.50 10.78 -4.84
N TRP A 81 3.69 10.40 -4.36
CA TRP A 81 4.90 10.48 -5.19
C TRP A 81 4.78 9.63 -6.45
N MET A 82 4.20 8.42 -6.35
CA MET A 82 4.02 7.53 -7.49
C MET A 82 3.14 8.18 -8.57
N VAL A 83 1.99 8.76 -8.21
CA VAL A 83 1.08 9.37 -9.20
C VAL A 83 1.55 10.74 -9.74
N THR A 84 2.36 11.48 -8.98
CA THR A 84 2.83 12.80 -9.40
C THR A 84 4.17 12.75 -10.14
N THR A 85 5.02 11.77 -9.81
CA THR A 85 6.41 11.70 -10.28
C THR A 85 6.75 10.31 -10.82
N GLY A 86 6.55 9.26 -10.02
CA GLY A 86 7.00 7.90 -10.33
C GLY A 86 6.33 7.27 -11.57
N TYR A 87 5.12 7.68 -11.94
CA TYR A 87 4.39 7.14 -13.08
C TYR A 87 5.16 7.25 -14.40
N LYS A 88 6.05 8.23 -14.53
CA LYS A 88 6.88 8.44 -15.73
C LYS A 88 7.78 7.24 -16.01
N GLU A 89 8.26 6.57 -14.97
CA GLU A 89 9.10 5.38 -15.09
C GLU A 89 8.31 4.13 -15.53
N LEU A 90 6.99 4.11 -15.39
CA LEU A 90 6.14 3.01 -15.89
C LEU A 90 6.07 2.97 -17.42
N PHE A 91 6.35 4.11 -18.08
CA PHE A 91 6.24 4.27 -19.53
C PHE A 91 7.57 4.69 -20.18
N ALA A 92 8.66 4.74 -19.41
CA ALA A 92 10.00 4.98 -19.91
C ALA A 92 10.50 3.71 -20.62
N GLY A 93 10.12 3.56 -21.89
CA GLY A 93 10.65 2.56 -22.82
C GLY A 93 11.87 3.07 -23.57
#